data_AF-A0A6P2LKY9-F1
#
_entry.id   AF-A0A6P2LKY9-F1
#
_cell.length_a   1.000
_cell.length_b   1.000
_cell.length_c   1.000
_cell.angle_alpha   90.00
_cell.angle_beta   90.00
_cell.angle_gamma   90.00
#
_symmetry.space_group_name_H-M   'P 1'
#
loop_
_entity.id
_entity.type
_entity.pdbx_description
1 polymer ?
#
loop_
_entity_poly.entity_id
_entity_poly.type
_entity_poly.pdbx_seq_one_letter_code
_entity_poly.pdbx_strand_id
1 'polypeptide(L)'
;MSLGGGTQVIVFDTAKVGRNPLKTTDAQFRIYQKQFQTVAALASKAGMTTTIFTNHHPILAFAPIAGSTPAPGNLALQSVMSSLNAQAYYPPGIHVALHGHVHDFQAINFSSGHPATIVSGNGGDNLDVALPDPFPAGLTPAPGAVIERLSHNNSFGFLIMERRAAPATGWVFHAYSAAGKLLASCDQSGTTLACDKTGFIAP
;
A
#
# COMPACT_ATOMS: atom_id res chain seq x y z
N MET A 1 -18.05 -17.39 5.23
CA MET A 1 -18.67 -16.06 5.07
C MET A 1 -17.89 -15.33 3.98
N SER A 2 -18.52 -14.86 2.90
CA SER A 2 -17.80 -14.08 1.88
C SER A 2 -17.67 -12.63 2.36
N LEU A 3 -16.56 -11.96 2.04
CA LEU A 3 -16.36 -10.52 2.28
C LEU A 3 -17.18 -9.65 1.30
N GLY A 4 -18.26 -10.21 0.73
CA GLY A 4 -19.04 -9.67 -0.39
C GLY A 4 -18.84 -10.51 -1.65
N GLY A 5 -19.82 -10.50 -2.55
CA GLY A 5 -19.80 -11.32 -3.77
C GLY A 5 -18.66 -10.99 -4.74
N GLY A 6 -18.12 -9.76 -4.67
CA GLY A 6 -17.07 -9.27 -5.58
C GLY A 6 -15.79 -8.79 -4.89
N THR A 7 -15.56 -9.11 -3.62
CA THR A 7 -14.30 -8.74 -2.93
C THR A 7 -13.45 -9.95 -2.59
N GLN A 8 -12.15 -9.83 -2.83
CA GLN A 8 -11.14 -10.76 -2.33
C GLN A 8 -9.95 -10.02 -1.71
N VAL A 9 -9.28 -10.70 -0.79
CA VAL A 9 -8.02 -10.27 -0.18
C VAL A 9 -6.96 -11.30 -0.53
N ILE A 10 -5.86 -10.86 -1.13
CA ILE A 10 -4.70 -11.70 -1.44
C ILE A 10 -3.60 -11.37 -0.43
N VAL A 11 -3.28 -12.33 0.43
CA VAL A 11 -2.23 -12.19 1.43
C VAL A 11 -0.92 -12.71 0.85
N PHE A 12 0.11 -11.88 0.84
CA PHE A 12 1.44 -12.20 0.32
C PHE A 12 2.46 -12.16 1.46
N ASP A 13 3.05 -13.32 1.78
CA ASP A 13 4.03 -13.43 2.85
C ASP A 13 5.35 -12.75 2.46
N THR A 14 5.87 -11.91 3.35
CA THR A 14 7.13 -11.20 3.19
C THR A 14 8.05 -11.32 4.40
N ALA A 15 7.79 -12.27 5.30
CA ALA A 15 8.52 -12.41 6.57
C ALA A 15 10.03 -12.62 6.39
N LYS A 16 10.47 -13.13 5.23
CA LYS A 16 11.89 -13.38 4.93
C LYS A 16 12.50 -12.38 3.95
N VAL A 17 11.80 -11.32 3.58
CA VAL A 17 12.30 -10.39 2.56
C VAL A 17 13.46 -9.54 3.08
N GLY A 18 14.50 -9.38 2.26
CA GLY A 18 15.57 -8.43 2.53
C GLY A 18 15.21 -6.99 2.17
N ARG A 19 16.18 -6.08 2.33
CA ARG A 19 16.04 -4.67 1.93
C ARG A 19 16.63 -4.36 0.57
N ASN A 20 17.66 -5.09 0.16
CA ASN A 20 18.40 -4.82 -1.07
C ASN A 20 17.70 -5.44 -2.30
N PRO A 21 17.80 -4.82 -3.50
CA PRO A 21 17.34 -5.45 -4.73
C PRO A 21 17.90 -6.86 -4.89
N LEU A 22 17.05 -7.79 -5.31
CA LEU A 22 17.43 -9.18 -5.56
C LEU A 22 17.86 -9.34 -7.03
N LYS A 23 18.89 -10.15 -7.27
CA LYS A 23 19.30 -10.52 -8.62
C LYS A 23 18.40 -11.65 -9.12
N THR A 24 18.16 -11.70 -10.43
CA THR A 24 17.36 -12.77 -11.07
C THR A 24 17.94 -14.18 -10.85
N THR A 25 19.24 -14.26 -10.57
CA THR A 25 19.95 -15.51 -10.25
C THR A 25 19.73 -16.01 -8.81
N ASP A 26 19.25 -15.15 -7.92
CA ASP A 26 19.08 -15.46 -6.50
C ASP A 26 17.92 -16.44 -6.28
N ALA A 27 18.10 -17.41 -5.38
CA ALA A 27 17.04 -18.35 -5.05
C ALA A 27 15.80 -17.63 -4.50
N GLN A 28 16.01 -16.60 -3.67
CA GLN A 28 14.93 -15.80 -3.10
C GLN A 28 14.14 -15.03 -4.17
N PHE A 29 14.81 -14.49 -5.19
CA PHE A 29 14.14 -13.83 -6.32
C PHE A 29 13.17 -14.79 -7.00
N ARG A 30 13.64 -15.99 -7.37
CA ARG A 30 12.81 -16.99 -8.06
C ARG A 30 11.62 -17.46 -7.22
N ILE A 31 11.81 -17.57 -5.90
CA ILE A 31 10.73 -17.92 -4.97
C ILE A 31 9.65 -16.84 -4.97
N TYR A 32 10.03 -15.59 -4.72
CA TYR A 32 9.06 -14.49 -4.72
C TYR A 32 8.42 -14.27 -6.09
N GLN A 33 9.18 -14.44 -7.18
CA GLN A 33 8.64 -14.33 -8.54
C GLN A 33 7.53 -15.36 -8.76
N LYS A 34 7.76 -16.63 -8.38
CA LYS A 34 6.75 -17.68 -8.47
C LYS A 34 5.53 -17.40 -7.60
N GLN A 35 5.73 -16.92 -6.37
CA GLN A 35 4.63 -16.53 -5.49
C GLN A 35 3.83 -15.36 -6.09
N PHE A 36 4.49 -14.40 -6.72
CA PHE A 36 3.83 -13.25 -7.33
C PHE A 36 3.10 -13.59 -8.64
N GLN A 37 3.56 -14.61 -9.37
CA GLN A 37 2.77 -15.21 -10.45
C GLN A 37 1.46 -15.82 -9.94
N THR A 38 1.47 -16.44 -8.74
CA THR A 38 0.22 -16.89 -8.09
C THR A 38 -0.68 -15.71 -7.73
N VAL A 39 -0.12 -14.60 -7.25
CA VAL A 39 -0.89 -13.36 -7.03
C VAL A 39 -1.58 -12.90 -8.32
N ALA A 40 -0.88 -12.92 -9.46
CA ALA A 40 -1.47 -12.55 -10.75
C ALA A 40 -2.62 -13.48 -11.16
N ALA A 41 -2.47 -14.80 -10.96
CA ALA A 41 -3.54 -15.76 -11.23
C ALA A 41 -4.76 -15.57 -10.32
N LEU A 42 -4.56 -15.18 -9.06
CA LEU A 42 -5.65 -14.86 -8.14
C LEU A 42 -6.32 -13.53 -8.49
N ALA A 43 -5.53 -12.52 -8.86
CA ALA A 43 -6.02 -11.19 -9.21
C ALA A 43 -6.88 -11.17 -10.49
N SER A 44 -6.67 -12.13 -11.40
CA SER A 44 -7.44 -12.27 -12.65
C SER A 44 -8.75 -13.04 -12.49
N LYS A 45 -9.11 -13.48 -11.27
CA LYS A 45 -10.34 -14.22 -11.03
C LYS A 45 -11.59 -13.41 -11.43
N ALA A 46 -12.39 -13.98 -12.32
CA ALA A 46 -13.63 -13.37 -12.80
C ALA A 46 -14.63 -13.12 -11.66
N GLY A 47 -15.41 -12.05 -11.80
CA GLY A 47 -16.43 -11.65 -10.82
C GLY A 47 -15.91 -10.82 -9.65
N MET A 48 -14.59 -10.57 -9.56
CA MET A 48 -14.02 -9.69 -8.54
C MET A 48 -14.10 -8.23 -9.00
N THR A 49 -14.80 -7.41 -8.23
CA THR A 49 -14.90 -5.95 -8.41
C THR A 49 -13.89 -5.19 -7.53
N THR A 50 -13.32 -5.85 -6.53
CA THR A 50 -12.25 -5.30 -5.69
C THR A 50 -11.34 -6.41 -5.19
N THR A 51 -10.06 -6.31 -5.53
CA THR A 51 -9.00 -7.16 -4.99
C THR A 51 -8.06 -6.30 -4.17
N ILE A 52 -7.97 -6.62 -2.87
CA ILE A 52 -7.02 -5.98 -1.97
C ILE A 52 -5.79 -6.88 -1.87
N PHE A 53 -4.63 -6.38 -2.25
CA PHE A 53 -3.36 -7.01 -1.98
C PHE A 53 -2.89 -6.61 -0.58
N THR A 54 -2.41 -7.55 0.22
CA THR A 54 -1.83 -7.21 1.52
C THR A 54 -0.57 -8.01 1.81
N ASN A 55 0.40 -7.33 2.41
CA ASN A 55 1.64 -7.90 2.91
C ASN A 55 2.20 -7.01 4.01
N HIS A 56 3.23 -7.48 4.73
CA HIS A 56 3.82 -6.71 5.80
C HIS A 56 4.63 -5.49 5.30
N HIS A 57 5.59 -5.71 4.40
CA HIS A 57 6.56 -4.69 3.98
C HIS A 57 6.04 -3.82 2.81
N PRO A 58 5.94 -2.48 2.92
CA PRO A 58 5.41 -1.64 1.86
C PRO A 58 6.21 -1.71 0.57
N ILE A 59 5.50 -1.74 -0.57
CA ILE A 59 6.13 -1.81 -1.91
C ILE A 59 6.14 -0.45 -2.58
N LEU A 60 5.02 0.29 -2.54
CA LEU A 60 4.86 1.62 -3.11
C LEU A 60 4.50 2.64 -2.03
N ALA A 61 5.30 2.69 -0.97
CA ALA A 61 5.19 3.66 0.11
C ALA A 61 6.59 4.09 0.58
N PHE A 62 6.67 4.82 1.68
CA PHE A 62 7.95 5.34 2.20
C PHE A 62 8.26 4.82 3.60
N ALA A 63 9.54 4.67 3.90
CA ALA A 63 10.01 4.59 5.28
C ALA A 63 10.65 5.95 5.64
N PRO A 64 10.15 6.66 6.66
CA PRO A 64 10.70 7.95 7.05
C PRO A 64 12.10 7.80 7.67
N ILE A 65 12.95 8.80 7.46
CA ILE A 65 14.31 8.86 8.03
C ILE A 65 14.48 10.23 8.68
N ALA A 66 14.87 10.26 9.96
CA ALA A 66 15.05 11.50 10.70
C ALA A 66 16.08 12.41 10.02
N GLY A 67 15.66 13.63 9.64
CA GLY A 67 16.53 14.63 9.03
C GLY A 67 17.04 14.29 7.63
N SER A 68 16.44 13.31 6.95
CA SER A 68 16.86 12.88 5.61
C SER A 68 15.67 12.62 4.69
N THR A 69 15.95 12.39 3.41
CA THR A 69 14.94 11.95 2.44
C THR A 69 14.37 10.59 2.85
N PRO A 70 13.03 10.41 2.89
CA PRO A 70 12.42 9.11 3.15
C PRO A 70 12.94 8.04 2.18
N ALA A 71 13.18 6.84 2.70
CA ALA A 71 13.54 5.70 1.87
C ALA A 71 12.31 5.24 1.05
N PRO A 72 12.54 4.75 -0.19
CA PRO A 72 11.48 4.18 -1.02
C PRO A 72 10.94 2.88 -0.42
N GLY A 73 9.95 2.29 -1.09
CA GLY A 73 9.42 0.99 -0.71
C GLY A 73 10.45 -0.14 -0.83
N ASN A 74 10.05 -1.35 -0.46
CA ASN A 74 10.97 -2.49 -0.34
C ASN A 74 11.60 -2.85 -1.69
N LEU A 75 12.91 -2.56 -1.85
CA LEU A 75 13.62 -2.72 -3.12
C LEU A 75 13.77 -4.19 -3.54
N ALA A 76 13.82 -5.13 -2.58
CA ALA A 76 13.85 -6.56 -2.89
C ALA A 76 12.55 -6.98 -3.59
N LEU A 77 11.39 -6.60 -3.04
CA LEU A 77 10.09 -6.86 -3.67
C LEU A 77 9.94 -6.13 -4.99
N GLN A 78 10.31 -4.85 -5.04
CA GLN A 78 10.23 -4.06 -6.27
C GLN A 78 11.04 -4.71 -7.41
N SER A 79 12.23 -5.25 -7.13
CA SER A 79 13.06 -5.94 -8.14
C SER A 79 12.38 -7.19 -8.73
N VAL A 80 11.64 -7.93 -7.91
CA VAL A 80 10.88 -9.11 -8.34
C VAL A 80 9.63 -8.69 -9.11
N MET A 81 8.89 -7.74 -8.55
CA MET A 81 7.60 -7.30 -9.07
C MET A 81 7.74 -6.60 -10.41
N SER A 82 8.77 -5.77 -10.60
CA SER A 82 9.05 -5.12 -11.90
C SER A 82 9.46 -6.12 -12.98
N SER A 83 10.00 -7.29 -12.62
CA SER A 83 10.31 -8.35 -13.60
C SER A 83 9.06 -8.98 -14.24
N LEU A 84 7.90 -8.83 -13.61
CA LEU A 84 6.62 -9.37 -14.05
C LEU A 84 5.66 -8.26 -14.53
N ASN A 85 5.67 -7.11 -13.86
CA ASN A 85 4.82 -5.96 -14.12
C ASN A 85 5.67 -4.68 -14.09
N ALA A 86 6.44 -4.45 -15.17
CA ALA A 86 7.48 -3.41 -15.21
C ALA A 86 7.00 -1.98 -14.93
N GLN A 87 5.73 -1.68 -15.19
CA GLN A 87 5.15 -0.36 -14.93
C GLN A 87 4.53 -0.30 -13.55
N ALA A 88 3.45 -1.06 -13.30
CA ALA A 88 2.63 -0.89 -12.10
C ALA A 88 3.15 -1.62 -10.85
N TYR A 89 4.18 -2.47 -10.98
CA TYR A 89 4.65 -3.44 -9.98
C TYR A 89 3.62 -4.52 -9.61
N TYR A 90 2.34 -4.21 -9.57
CA TYR A 90 1.23 -5.13 -9.33
C TYR A 90 0.65 -5.70 -10.63
N PRO A 91 0.10 -6.93 -10.60
CA PRO A 91 -0.63 -7.46 -11.74
C PRO A 91 -1.96 -6.70 -11.93
N PRO A 92 -2.49 -6.66 -13.16
CA PRO A 92 -3.85 -6.19 -13.40
C PRO A 92 -4.85 -6.88 -12.47
N GLY A 93 -5.84 -6.12 -11.99
CA GLY A 93 -6.88 -6.61 -11.09
C GLY A 93 -6.59 -6.36 -9.61
N ILE A 94 -5.38 -5.93 -9.21
CA ILE A 94 -5.16 -5.34 -7.87
C ILE A 94 -5.69 -3.92 -7.84
N HIS A 95 -6.53 -3.61 -6.85
CA HIS A 95 -7.20 -2.32 -6.71
C HIS A 95 -6.57 -1.45 -5.62
N VAL A 96 -6.25 -2.05 -4.48
CA VAL A 96 -5.63 -1.37 -3.34
C VAL A 96 -4.57 -2.28 -2.75
N ALA A 97 -3.46 -1.71 -2.31
CA ALA A 97 -2.42 -2.40 -1.54
C ALA A 97 -2.43 -1.94 -0.07
N LEU A 98 -2.45 -2.88 0.87
CA LEU A 98 -2.44 -2.61 2.32
C LEU A 98 -1.18 -3.19 2.96
N HIS A 99 -0.48 -2.35 3.72
CA HIS A 99 0.81 -2.67 4.33
C HIS A 99 0.90 -2.31 5.81
N GLY A 100 1.91 -2.85 6.48
CA GLY A 100 2.36 -2.43 7.81
C GLY A 100 3.86 -2.09 7.77
N HIS A 101 4.64 -2.64 8.71
CA HIS A 101 6.11 -2.53 8.85
C HIS A 101 6.65 -1.14 9.17
N VAL A 102 6.22 -0.12 8.43
CA VAL A 102 6.49 1.27 8.76
C VAL A 102 5.48 1.70 9.79
N HIS A 103 5.96 2.17 10.94
CA HIS A 103 5.17 2.45 12.14
C HIS A 103 4.56 3.85 12.09
N ASP A 104 3.89 4.13 10.98
CA ASP A 104 3.13 5.33 10.71
C ASP A 104 1.83 4.97 9.95
N PHE A 105 1.07 5.98 9.59
CA PHE A 105 -0.03 5.87 8.65
C PHE A 105 0.31 6.63 7.37
N GLN A 106 0.05 6.02 6.22
CA GLN A 106 0.15 6.64 4.91
C GLN A 106 -1.04 6.21 4.06
N ALA A 107 -1.68 7.14 3.35
CA ALA A 107 -2.59 6.85 2.26
C ALA A 107 -2.11 7.58 1.01
N ILE A 108 -1.74 6.82 -0.02
CA ILE A 108 -1.05 7.28 -1.21
C ILE A 108 -1.91 6.97 -2.43
N ASN A 109 -2.29 8.02 -3.17
CA ASN A 109 -2.86 7.91 -4.49
C ASN A 109 -1.81 8.29 -5.55
N PHE A 110 -1.88 7.63 -6.70
CA PHE A 110 -0.95 7.85 -7.80
C PHE A 110 -1.68 8.44 -9.00
N SER A 111 -1.05 9.41 -9.67
CA SER A 111 -1.50 9.92 -10.98
C SER A 111 -1.02 9.01 -12.13
N SER A 112 -0.12 8.09 -11.81
CA SER A 112 0.33 7.00 -12.67
C SER A 112 -0.56 5.76 -12.51
N GLY A 113 -0.43 4.76 -13.39
CA GLY A 113 -1.27 3.55 -13.41
C GLY A 113 -1.02 2.53 -12.28
N HIS A 114 -0.71 2.99 -11.08
CA HIS A 114 -0.45 2.15 -9.89
C HIS A 114 -1.70 2.06 -9.00
N PRO A 115 -1.94 0.94 -8.31
CA PRO A 115 -2.97 0.86 -7.29
C PRO A 115 -2.59 1.75 -6.10
N ALA A 116 -3.59 2.45 -5.57
CA ALA A 116 -3.45 3.22 -4.35
C ALA A 116 -2.99 2.32 -3.20
N THR A 117 -2.18 2.90 -2.33
CA THR A 117 -1.47 2.17 -1.27
C THR A 117 -1.76 2.78 0.08
N ILE A 118 -2.06 1.95 1.08
CA ILE A 118 -2.21 2.36 2.47
C ILE A 118 -1.18 1.62 3.33
N VAL A 119 -0.48 2.37 4.18
CA VAL A 119 0.31 1.86 5.30
C VAL A 119 -0.47 2.13 6.58
N SER A 120 -0.68 1.09 7.38
CA SER A 120 -1.30 1.17 8.71
C SER A 120 -0.48 0.36 9.70
N GLY A 121 0.82 0.66 9.82
CA GLY A 121 1.73 -0.04 10.74
C GLY A 121 1.84 0.60 12.12
N ASN A 122 1.12 1.69 12.37
CA ASN A 122 1.07 2.46 13.61
C ASN A 122 0.24 1.83 14.75
N GLY A 123 0.28 0.50 14.91
CA GLY A 123 -0.61 -0.24 15.80
C GLY A 123 -0.22 -0.27 17.29
N GLY A 124 1.00 0.11 17.68
CA GLY A 124 1.40 0.12 19.09
C GLY A 124 2.86 -0.19 19.44
N ASP A 125 3.77 -0.32 18.47
CA ASP A 125 5.22 -0.44 18.72
C ASP A 125 5.92 0.95 18.65
N ASN A 126 7.22 1.05 18.41
CA ASN A 126 7.89 2.35 18.28
C ASN A 126 7.40 3.12 17.06
N LEU A 127 6.83 4.31 17.25
CA LEU A 127 6.44 5.17 16.14
C LEU A 127 7.66 5.62 15.34
N ASP A 128 7.52 5.60 14.03
CA ASP A 128 8.46 6.22 13.12
C ASP A 128 8.34 7.77 13.19
N VAL A 129 9.39 8.48 12.77
CA VAL A 129 9.30 9.95 12.64
C VAL A 129 8.31 10.32 11.53
N ALA A 130 7.70 11.50 11.62
CA ALA A 130 6.81 11.97 10.56
C ALA A 130 7.54 12.05 9.21
N LEU A 131 6.86 11.66 8.13
CA LEU A 131 7.26 12.09 6.79
C LEU A 131 7.31 13.62 6.74
N PRO A 132 8.23 14.20 5.95
CA PRO A 132 8.32 15.64 5.78
C PRO A 132 7.01 16.21 5.25
N ASP A 133 6.58 17.33 5.85
CA ASP A 133 5.44 18.13 5.40
C ASP A 133 5.89 19.60 5.29
N PRO A 134 5.82 20.24 4.11
CA PRO A 134 5.31 19.69 2.85
C PRO A 134 6.18 18.54 2.32
N PHE A 135 5.53 17.55 1.68
CA PHE A 135 6.23 16.41 1.10
C PHE A 135 7.11 16.85 -0.10
N PRO A 136 8.36 16.37 -0.23
CA PRO A 136 9.26 16.78 -1.30
C PRO A 136 8.69 16.52 -2.70
N ALA A 137 8.66 17.57 -3.53
CA ALA A 137 8.19 17.47 -4.89
C ALA A 137 9.05 16.48 -5.72
N GLY A 138 8.39 15.63 -6.51
CA GLY A 138 9.05 14.66 -7.37
C GLY A 138 9.61 13.41 -6.68
N LEU A 139 9.53 13.32 -5.34
CA LEU A 139 9.90 12.10 -4.63
C LEU A 139 8.87 10.99 -4.93
N THR A 140 9.36 9.82 -5.33
CA THR A 140 8.53 8.67 -5.72
C THR A 140 8.98 7.41 -4.95
N PRO A 141 8.05 6.51 -4.59
CA PRO A 141 8.40 5.31 -3.82
C PRO A 141 9.03 4.21 -4.68
N ALA A 142 8.91 4.33 -6.00
CA ALA A 142 9.50 3.46 -7.01
C ALA A 142 9.58 4.19 -8.36
N PRO A 143 10.48 3.80 -9.28
CA PRO A 143 10.48 4.31 -10.65
C PRO A 143 9.09 4.30 -11.31
N GLY A 144 8.65 5.45 -11.81
CA GLY A 144 7.36 5.60 -12.50
C GLY A 144 6.13 5.75 -11.59
N ALA A 145 6.24 5.49 -10.28
CA ALA A 145 5.16 5.63 -9.32
C ALA A 145 4.95 7.09 -8.89
N VAL A 146 4.38 7.90 -9.79
CA VAL A 146 4.14 9.33 -9.55
C VAL A 146 2.97 9.53 -8.58
N ILE A 147 3.25 10.16 -7.44
CA ILE A 147 2.27 10.48 -6.40
C ILE A 147 1.37 11.62 -6.89
N GLU A 148 0.07 11.44 -6.73
CA GLU A 148 -0.91 12.52 -6.86
C GLU A 148 -1.25 13.14 -5.50
N ARG A 149 -1.47 12.29 -4.49
CA ARG A 149 -1.89 12.71 -3.16
C ARG A 149 -1.32 11.78 -2.10
N LEU A 150 -0.85 12.36 -1.00
CA LEU A 150 -0.34 11.65 0.16
C LEU A 150 -0.99 12.25 1.41
N SER A 151 -1.60 11.41 2.23
CA SER A 151 -2.02 11.73 3.59
C SER A 151 -1.19 10.90 4.56
N HIS A 152 -0.66 11.48 5.63
CA HIS A 152 0.14 10.71 6.58
C HIS A 152 0.01 11.23 8.02
N ASN A 153 0.25 10.35 8.99
CA ASN A 153 0.43 10.72 10.39
C ASN A 153 1.43 9.77 11.05
N ASN A 154 2.09 10.22 12.12
CA ASN A 154 3.03 9.40 12.90
C ASN A 154 2.53 9.18 14.33
N SER A 155 1.26 8.85 14.49
CA SER A 155 0.62 8.61 15.78
C SER A 155 0.03 7.21 15.85
N PHE A 156 -0.13 6.66 17.04
CA PHE A 156 -0.80 5.37 17.19
C PHE A 156 -2.24 5.42 16.70
N GLY A 157 -2.66 4.36 16.04
CA GLY A 157 -3.96 4.31 15.40
C GLY A 157 -4.28 2.97 14.77
N PHE A 158 -5.39 2.95 14.05
CA PHE A 158 -5.86 1.78 13.33
C PHE A 158 -6.71 2.19 12.11
N LEU A 159 -6.88 1.25 11.19
CA LEU A 159 -7.68 1.42 9.99
C LEU A 159 -8.98 0.61 10.12
N ILE A 160 -10.12 1.24 9.86
CA ILE A 160 -11.38 0.55 9.59
C ILE A 160 -11.63 0.60 8.09
N MET A 161 -12.11 -0.50 7.52
CA MET A 161 -12.49 -0.59 6.11
C MET A 161 -13.96 -0.97 6.04
N GLU A 162 -14.75 -0.17 5.34
CA GLU A 162 -16.18 -0.39 5.15
C GLU A 162 -16.48 -0.65 3.69
N ARG A 163 -17.05 -1.82 3.38
CA ARG A 163 -17.46 -2.13 2.01
C ARG A 163 -18.66 -1.28 1.64
N ARG A 164 -18.63 -0.67 0.46
CA ARG A 164 -19.81 0.02 -0.07
C ARG A 164 -20.96 -0.97 -0.35
N ALA A 165 -22.17 -0.55 -0.05
CA ALA A 165 -23.37 -1.33 -0.30
C ALA A 165 -23.66 -1.42 -1.80
N ALA A 166 -24.17 -2.56 -2.26
CA ALA A 166 -24.61 -2.72 -3.64
C ALA A 166 -25.69 -1.68 -3.99
N PRO A 167 -25.70 -1.14 -5.23
CA PRO A 167 -24.91 -1.56 -6.38
C PRO A 167 -23.50 -0.92 -6.47
N ALA A 168 -23.11 -0.07 -5.52
CA ALA A 168 -21.78 0.52 -5.52
C ALA A 168 -20.70 -0.53 -5.23
N THR A 169 -19.50 -0.31 -5.78
CA THR A 169 -18.32 -1.15 -5.57
C THR A 169 -17.24 -0.38 -4.83
N GLY A 170 -16.29 -1.11 -4.25
CA GLY A 170 -15.15 -0.55 -3.52
C GLY A 170 -15.42 -0.40 -2.03
N TRP A 171 -14.46 0.24 -1.36
CA TRP A 171 -14.39 0.37 0.09
C TRP A 171 -14.18 1.85 0.48
N VAL A 172 -14.62 2.19 1.68
CA VAL A 172 -14.25 3.42 2.38
C VAL A 172 -13.26 3.03 3.47
N PHE A 173 -12.16 3.77 3.56
CA PHE A 173 -11.08 3.53 4.50
C PHE A 173 -11.03 4.68 5.51
N HIS A 174 -11.15 4.36 6.79
CA HIS A 174 -11.13 5.32 7.88
C HIS A 174 -9.92 5.09 8.77
N ALA A 175 -9.02 6.07 8.81
CA ALA A 175 -7.89 6.07 9.73
C ALA A 175 -8.34 6.71 11.05
N TYR A 176 -8.09 6.03 12.17
CA TYR A 176 -8.40 6.50 13.50
C TYR A 176 -7.15 6.62 14.36
N SER A 177 -7.15 7.55 15.30
CA SER A 177 -6.18 7.55 16.39
C SER A 177 -6.47 6.42 17.38
N ALA A 178 -5.52 6.11 18.26
CA ALA A 178 -5.70 5.13 19.33
C ALA A 178 -6.89 5.47 20.27
N ALA A 179 -7.29 6.74 20.35
CA ALA A 179 -8.46 7.19 21.11
C ALA A 179 -9.78 7.11 20.32
N GLY A 180 -9.76 6.60 19.08
CA GLY A 180 -10.95 6.50 18.23
C GLY A 180 -11.36 7.81 17.57
N LYS A 181 -10.49 8.82 17.51
CA LYS A 181 -10.74 10.05 16.75
C LYS A 181 -10.46 9.80 15.27
N LEU A 182 -11.40 10.14 14.39
CA LEU A 182 -11.24 10.04 12.95
C LEU A 182 -10.15 11.01 12.48
N LEU A 183 -9.15 10.49 11.77
CA LEU A 183 -8.02 11.23 11.23
C LEU A 183 -8.20 11.53 9.75
N ALA A 184 -8.59 10.52 8.96
CA ALA A 184 -8.86 10.66 7.53
C ALA A 184 -9.90 9.64 7.08
N SER A 185 -10.64 10.02 6.04
CA SER A 185 -11.55 9.16 5.28
C SER A 185 -11.08 9.12 3.83
N CYS A 186 -10.88 7.92 3.29
CA CYS A 186 -10.43 7.71 1.91
C CYS A 186 -11.41 6.81 1.15
N ASP A 187 -11.94 7.35 0.07
CA ASP A 187 -12.92 6.71 -0.80
C ASP A 187 -12.24 5.97 -1.96
N GLN A 188 -12.47 4.67 -2.09
CA GLN A 188 -11.94 3.89 -3.20
C GLN A 188 -12.80 4.04 -4.46
N SER A 189 -12.14 4.20 -5.60
CA SER A 189 -12.76 4.03 -6.92
C SER A 189 -11.79 3.32 -7.87
N GLY A 190 -12.10 2.08 -8.25
CA GLY A 190 -11.17 1.29 -9.06
C GLY A 190 -9.83 1.12 -8.32
N THR A 191 -8.74 1.62 -8.92
CA THR A 191 -7.39 1.60 -8.37
C THR A 191 -7.01 2.84 -7.57
N THR A 192 -7.90 3.83 -7.42
CA THR A 192 -7.59 5.11 -6.78
C THR A 192 -8.22 5.26 -5.40
N LEU A 193 -7.64 6.13 -4.58
CA LEU A 193 -8.14 6.58 -3.28
C LEU A 193 -8.27 8.10 -3.25
N ALA A 194 -9.46 8.60 -2.93
CA ALA A 194 -9.70 10.01 -2.69
C ALA A 194 -9.83 10.26 -1.18
N CYS A 195 -8.80 10.86 -0.56
CA CYS A 195 -8.81 11.19 0.86
C CYS A 195 -9.26 12.63 1.12
N ASP A 196 -10.07 12.81 2.16
CA ASP A 196 -10.58 14.12 2.63
C ASP A 196 -9.47 15.03 3.20
N LYS A 197 -8.33 14.44 3.58
CA LYS A 197 -7.10 15.13 4.01
C LYS A 197 -5.96 14.91 3.01
N THR A 198 -4.88 15.67 3.19
CA THR A 198 -3.59 15.55 2.48
C THR A 198 -2.50 16.19 3.32
N GLY A 199 -1.25 15.78 3.10
CA GLY A 199 -0.12 16.17 3.92
C GLY A 199 -0.17 15.51 5.30
N PHE A 200 0.49 16.14 6.26
CA PHE A 200 0.48 15.70 7.65
C PHE A 200 -0.90 15.89 8.31
N ILE A 201 -1.39 14.84 8.97
CA ILE A 201 -2.64 14.84 9.73
C ILE A 201 -2.32 14.80 11.22
N ALA A 202 -2.71 15.84 11.95
CA ALA A 202 -2.56 15.88 13.39
C ALA A 202 -3.58 14.94 14.09
N PRO A 203 -3.15 14.15 15.10
CA PRO A 203 -4.00 13.21 15.82
C PRO A 203 -5.14 13.87 16.62
#